data_AF-A0A0F9W116-F1
#
_entry.id   AF-A0A0F9W116-F1
#
_cell.length_a   1.000
_cell.length_b   1.000
_cell.length_c   1.000
_cell.angle_alpha   90.00
_cell.angle_beta   90.00
_cell.angle_gamma   90.00
#
_symmetry.space_group_name_H-M   'P 1'
#
loop_
_entity.id
_entity.type
_entity.pdbx_description
1 polymer ?
#
loop_
_entity_poly.entity_id
_entity_poly.type
_entity_poly.pdbx_seq_one_letter_code
_entity_poly.pdbx_strand_id
1 'polypeptide(L)' 'MEVYRLTTRGQQLAHSYRAARTPAWSIIFFLSKRHMATKEQILANVPDATSMTLTKLKYKRIVTEETGVDV' A
#
# COMPACT_ATOMS: atom_id res chain seq x y z
N MET A 1 8.95 12.98 1.60
CA MET A 1 8.72 11.79 0.76
C MET A 1 7.61 10.96 1.41
N GLU A 2 6.55 10.60 0.68
CA GLU A 2 5.42 9.82 1.22
C GLU A 2 5.81 8.33 1.24
N VAL A 3 6.02 7.77 2.43
CA VAL A 3 6.34 6.34 2.60
C VAL A 3 5.09 5.61 3.08
N TYR A 4 4.75 4.52 2.41
CA TYR A 4 3.60 3.70 2.76
C TYR A 4 4.02 2.35 3.33
N ARG A 5 3.32 1.90 4.37
CA ARG A 5 3.43 0.56 4.96
C ARG A 5 2.06 -0.03 5.26
N LEU A 6 1.96 -1.36 5.32
CA LEU A 6 0.73 -2.02 5.75
C LEU A 6 0.50 -1.82 7.25
N THR A 7 -0.76 -1.60 7.64
CA THR A 7 -1.19 -1.74 9.03
C THR A 7 -1.31 -3.22 9.41
N THR A 8 -1.50 -3.54 10.69
CA THR A 8 -1.81 -4.91 11.14
C THR A 8 -2.99 -5.51 10.37
N ARG A 9 -4.04 -4.71 10.13
CA ARG A 9 -5.19 -5.12 9.31
C ARG A 9 -4.79 -5.37 7.86
N GLY A 10 -3.95 -4.53 7.28
CA GLY A 10 -3.45 -4.70 5.92
C GLY A 10 -2.61 -5.96 5.75
N GLN A 11 -1.80 -6.32 6.76
CA GLN A 11 -1.04 -7.57 6.77
C GLN A 11 -1.95 -8.80 6.80
N GLN A 12 -2.96 -8.81 7.69
CA GLN A 12 -3.95 -9.89 7.75
C GLN A 12 -4.69 -10.06 6.41
N LEU A 13 -5.07 -8.94 5.76
CA LEU A 13 -5.68 -8.97 4.44
C LEU A 13 -4.74 -9.55 3.37
N ALA A 14 -3.46 -9.20 3.40
CA ALA A 14 -2.47 -9.75 2.48
C ALA A 14 -2.33 -11.28 2.60
N HIS A 15 -2.58 -11.85 3.79
CA HIS A 15 -2.55 -13.29 4.03
C HIS A 15 -3.85 -14.01 3.65
N SER A 16 -4.99 -13.32 3.64
CA SER A 16 -6.30 -13.95 3.39
C SER A 16 -6.66 -14.09 1.91
N TYR A 17 -5.97 -13.39 1.01
CA TYR A 17 -6.32 -13.38 -0.41
C TYR A 17 -5.09 -13.61 -1.31
N ARG A 18 -5.09 -14.72 -2.06
CA ARG A 18 -3.94 -15.18 -2.85
C ARG A 18 -3.92 -14.67 -4.30
N ALA A 19 -4.98 -14.01 -4.78
CA ALA A 19 -5.08 -13.53 -6.16
C ALA A 19 -5.21 -12.00 -6.22
N ALA A 20 -4.18 -11.32 -6.73
CA ALA A 20 -4.20 -9.88 -6.98
C ALA A 20 -5.10 -9.57 -8.21
N ARG A 21 -6.37 -9.26 -7.97
CA ARG A 21 -7.35 -8.95 -9.04
C ARG A 21 -7.64 -7.47 -9.23
N THR A 22 -7.19 -6.62 -8.31
CA THR A 22 -7.43 -5.17 -8.37
C THR A 22 -6.16 -4.40 -8.03
N PRO A 23 -6.01 -3.14 -8.51
CA PRO A 23 -4.84 -2.31 -8.18
C PRO A 23 -4.65 -2.15 -6.67
N ALA A 24 -5.74 -2.06 -5.90
CA ALA A 24 -5.70 -2.02 -4.44
C ALA A 24 -5.09 -3.28 -3.83
N TRP A 25 -5.48 -4.46 -4.32
CA TRP A 25 -4.89 -5.73 -3.88
C TRP A 25 -3.43 -5.86 -4.28
N SER A 26 -3.08 -5.41 -5.48
CA SER A 26 -1.69 -5.41 -5.95
C SER A 26 -0.80 -4.52 -5.08
N ILE A 27 -1.28 -3.35 -4.63
CA ILE A 27 -0.57 -2.51 -3.64
C ILE A 27 -0.39 -3.25 -2.32
N ILE A 28 -1.44 -3.90 -1.81
CA ILE A 28 -1.39 -4.64 -0.55
C ILE A 28 -0.36 -5.78 -0.64
N PHE A 29 -0.38 -6.53 -1.73
CA PHE A 29 0.56 -7.63 -1.96
C PHE A 29 1.99 -7.13 -2.17
N PHE A 30 2.18 -6.03 -2.91
CA PHE A 30 3.50 -5.42 -3.09
C PHE A 30 4.11 -4.98 -1.75
N LEU A 31 3.32 -4.29 -0.92
CA LEU A 31 3.77 -3.84 0.40
C LEU A 31 3.97 -5.00 1.39
N SER A 32 3.25 -6.12 1.26
CA SER A 32 3.48 -7.29 2.12
C SER A 32 4.81 -7.97 1.83
N LYS A 33 5.35 -7.82 0.62
CA LYS A 33 6.69 -8.33 0.23
C LYS A 33 7.83 -7.38 0.56
N ARG A 34 7.59 -6.06 0.50
CA ARG A 34 8.64 -5.04 0.72
C ARG A 34 8.63 -4.40 2.11
N HIS A 35 7.61 -4.66 2.92
CA HIS A 35 7.33 -4.04 4.23
C HIS A 35 7.01 -2.54 4.18
N MET A 36 7.75 -1.76 3.40
CA MET A 36 7.53 -0.34 3.13
C MET A 36 7.92 0.01 1.69
N ALA A 37 7.27 1.02 1.12
CA ALA A 37 7.65 1.57 -0.18
C ALA A 37 7.15 3.00 -0.33
N THR A 38 7.83 3.80 -1.15
CA THR A 38 7.38 5.17 -1.43
C THR A 38 6.25 5.17 -2.44
N LYS A 39 5.48 6.25 -2.50
CA LYS A 39 4.42 6.42 -3.50
C LYS A 39 4.90 6.15 -4.92
N GLU A 40 6.03 6.73 -5.28
CA GLU A 40 6.62 6.63 -6.61
C GLU A 40 7.01 5.19 -6.92
N GLN A 41 7.59 4.48 -5.94
CA GLN A 41 7.91 3.06 -6.09
C GLN A 41 6.66 2.21 -6.28
N ILE A 42 5.58 2.50 -5.54
CA ILE A 42 4.31 1.78 -5.68
C ILE A 42 3.71 2.03 -7.07
N LEU A 43 3.61 3.29 -7.49
CA LEU A 43 3.02 3.65 -8.78
C LEU A 43 3.85 3.14 -9.97
N ALA A 44 5.18 3.03 -9.81
CA ALA A 44 6.06 2.49 -10.84
C ALA A 44 6.01 0.95 -10.96
N ASN A 45 5.65 0.24 -9.88
CA ASN A 45 5.70 -1.23 -9.83
C ASN A 45 4.31 -1.89 -9.81
N VAL A 46 3.25 -1.14 -9.55
CA VAL A 46 1.88 -1.65 -9.51
C VAL A 46 1.08 -1.07 -10.69
N PRO A 47 0.78 -1.89 -11.72
CA PRO A 47 -0.05 -1.46 -12.84
C PRO A 47 -1.40 -0.92 -12.39
N ASP A 48 -1.87 0.15 -13.04
CA ASP A 48 -3.18 0.79 -12.80
C ASP A 48 -3.40 1.32 -11.37
N ALA A 49 -2.37 1.29 -10.51
CA ALA A 49 -2.40 1.99 -9.25
C ALA A 49 -2.33 3.50 -9.51
N THR A 50 -3.19 4.24 -8.81
CA THR A 50 -3.20 5.69 -8.84
C THR A 50 -3.08 6.22 -7.42
N SER A 51 -2.77 7.52 -7.28
CA SER A 51 -2.86 8.21 -5.99
C SER A 51 -4.22 8.02 -5.31
N MET A 52 -5.31 7.94 -6.08
CA MET A 52 -6.65 7.69 -5.56
C MET A 52 -6.78 6.28 -4.95
N THR A 53 -6.14 5.27 -5.54
CA THR A 53 -6.11 3.91 -4.99
C THR A 53 -5.43 3.90 -3.62
N LEU A 54 -4.30 4.60 -3.49
CA LEU A 54 -3.59 4.77 -2.21
C LEU A 54 -4.44 5.52 -1.18
N THR A 55 -5.09 6.62 -1.57
CA THR A 55 -6.01 7.37 -0.69
C THR A 55 -7.14 6.49 -0.17
N LYS A 56 -7.73 5.64 -1.01
CA LYS A 56 -8.78 4.69 -0.59
C LYS A 56 -8.25 3.65 0.42
N LEU A 57 -7.04 3.12 0.21
CA LEU A 57 -6.42 2.18 1.14
C LEU A 57 -6.09 2.84 2.48
N LYS A 58 -5.64 4.11 2.46
CA LYS A 58 -5.39 4.91 3.67
C LYS A 58 -6.68 5.16 4.44
N TYR A 59 -7.74 5.61 3.76
CA TYR A 59 -9.06 5.83 4.38
C TYR A 59 -9.61 4.55 5.02
N LYS A 60 -9.42 3.39 4.38
CA LYS A 60 -9.80 2.07 4.92
C LYS A 60 -8.88 1.57 6.04
N ARG A 61 -7.85 2.33 6.44
CA ARG A 61 -6.83 1.97 7.43
C ARG A 61 -6.08 0.67 7.09
N ILE A 62 -5.88 0.41 5.80
CA ILE A 62 -5.14 -0.77 5.31
C ILE A 62 -3.66 -0.44 5.18
N VAL A 63 -3.35 0.77 4.74
CA VAL A 63 -1.99 1.32 4.68
C VAL A 63 -1.92 2.56 5.57
N THR A 64 -0.74 2.83 6.11
CA THR A 64 -0.42 4.11 6.74
C THR A 64 0.65 4.82 5.93
N GLU A 65 0.58 6.14 5.95
CA GLU A 65 1.51 7.06 5.29
C GLU A 65 2.36 7.68 6.39
N GLU A 66 3.67 7.52 6.30
CA GLU A 66 4.63 8.28 7.09
C GLU A 66 5.24 9.33 6.18
N THR A 67 4.92 10.60 6.46
CA THR A 67 5.66 11.73 5.95
C THR A 67 6.91 11.84 6.82
N GLY A 68 8.10 11.73 6.22
CA GLY A 68 9.37 12.02 6.89
C GLY A 68 9.49 13.49 7.27
N VAL A 69 8.71 13.92 8.26
CA VAL A 69 8.80 15.20 8.95
C VAL A 69 9.00 14.85 10.42
N ASP A 70 10.26 14.61 10.80
CA ASP A 70 10.68 14.85 12.17
C ASP A 70 10.49 16.36 12.41
N VAL A 71 9.60 16.71 13.35
CA VAL A 71 9.56 18.04 13.97
C VAL A 71 10.25 17.92 15.32
#